data_AF-A0A316RRA7-F1
#
_entry.id   AF-A0A316RRA7-F1
#
_cell.length_a   1.000
_cell.length_b   1.000
_cell.length_c   1.000
_cell.angle_alpha   90.00
_cell.angle_beta   90.00
_cell.angle_gamma   90.00
#
_symmetry.space_group_name_H-M   'P 1'
#
loop_
_entity.id
_entity.type
_entity.pdbx_description
1 polymer ?
#
loop_
_entity_poly.entity_id
_entity_poly.type
_entity_poly.pdbx_seq_one_letter_code
_entity_poly.pdbx_strand_id
1 'polypeptide(L)'
;EGYPEIAEAFKRYALEEAEHAAKFAELLGEVVWADTKKNLELRAAAEHGACAGKKELATLAKQLNLDAIHDTVHEMCKDEARHGCGFAGLLKRYFA
;
A
#
# COMPACT_ATOMS: atom_id res chain seq x y z
N GLU A 1 -22.82 8.48 -7.50
CA GLU A 1 -24.21 8.75 -7.08
C GLU A 1 -24.56 10.24 -6.99
N GLY A 2 -23.58 11.15 -7.00
CA GLY A 2 -23.86 12.59 -7.07
C GLY A 2 -24.10 13.26 -5.72
N TYR A 3 -23.72 12.62 -4.61
CA TYR A 3 -23.85 13.15 -3.25
C TYR A 3 -22.49 13.65 -2.71
N PRO A 4 -22.12 14.93 -2.93
CA PRO A 4 -20.80 15.44 -2.57
C PRO A 4 -20.53 15.46 -1.06
N GLU A 5 -21.53 15.80 -0.24
CA GLU A 5 -21.37 15.83 1.22
C GLU A 5 -21.12 14.43 1.81
N ILE A 6 -21.85 13.43 1.31
CA ILE A 6 -21.66 12.03 1.71
C ILE A 6 -20.28 11.53 1.27
N ALA A 7 -19.83 11.90 0.06
CA ALA A 7 -18.51 11.52 -0.43
C ALA A 7 -17.38 12.11 0.43
N GLU A 8 -17.49 13.37 0.85
CA GLU A 8 -16.51 14.00 1.74
C GLU A 8 -16.53 13.37 3.15
N ALA A 9 -17.72 13.06 3.67
CA ALA A 9 -17.86 12.35 4.94
C ALA A 9 -17.14 10.99 4.89
N PHE A 10 -17.41 10.16 3.88
CA PHE A 10 -16.74 8.87 3.74
C PHE A 10 -15.23 8.98 3.59
N LYS A 11 -14.76 9.95 2.80
CA LYS A 11 -13.32 10.18 2.63
C LYS A 11 -12.66 10.58 3.96
N ARG A 12 -13.30 11.45 4.73
CA ARG A 12 -12.81 11.88 6.05
C ARG A 12 -12.74 10.69 7.01
N TYR A 13 -13.84 9.95 7.13
CA TYR A 13 -13.92 8.82 8.06
C TYR A 13 -12.93 7.72 7.69
N ALA A 14 -12.70 7.44 6.41
CA ALA A 14 -11.69 6.47 5.99
C ALA A 14 -10.27 6.81 6.48
N LEU A 15 -9.92 8.11 6.51
CA LEU A 15 -8.62 8.56 7.04
C LEU A 15 -8.56 8.47 8.57
N GLU A 16 -9.66 8.80 9.24
CA GLU A 16 -9.77 8.68 10.71
C GLU A 16 -9.66 7.21 11.15
N GLU A 17 -10.31 6.28 10.44
CA GLU A 17 -10.19 4.85 10.73
C GLU A 17 -8.80 4.29 10.41
N ALA A 18 -8.13 4.80 9.38
CA ALA A 18 -6.73 4.46 9.13
C ALA A 18 -5.82 4.94 10.28
N GLU A 19 -6.08 6.11 10.86
CA GLU A 19 -5.38 6.61 12.04
C GLU A 19 -5.66 5.74 13.28
N HIS A 20 -6.90 5.30 13.48
CA HIS A 20 -7.25 4.36 14.56
C HIS A 20 -6.47 3.05 14.42
N ALA A 21 -6.41 2.47 13.21
CA ALA A 21 -5.65 1.26 12.95
C ALA A 21 -4.14 1.45 13.24
N ALA A 22 -3.57 2.59 12.85
CA ALA A 22 -2.17 2.92 13.13
C ALA A 22 -1.87 3.02 14.64
N LYS A 23 -2.79 3.61 15.43
CA LYS A 23 -2.66 3.69 16.89
C LYS A 23 -2.67 2.31 17.55
N PHE A 24 -3.57 1.42 17.11
CA PHE A 24 -3.56 0.04 17.62
C PHE A 24 -2.30 -0.72 17.23
N ALA A 25 -1.84 -0.56 16.00
CA ALA A 25 -0.58 -1.13 15.51
C ALA A 25 0.62 -0.69 16.36
N GLU A 26 0.66 0.57 16.80
CA GLU A 26 1.67 1.09 17.72
C GLU A 26 1.52 0.50 19.14
N LEU A 27 0.31 0.47 19.70
CA LEU A 27 0.05 -0.09 21.03
C LEU A 27 0.40 -1.59 21.14
N LEU A 28 0.14 -2.35 20.08
CA LEU A 28 0.48 -3.79 20.02
C LEU A 28 1.98 -4.02 19.79
N GLY A 29 2.68 -3.08 19.16
CA GLY A 29 4.13 -3.16 18.90
C GLY A 29 4.53 -4.25 17.88
N GLU A 30 3.58 -4.82 17.15
CA GLU A 30 3.84 -5.95 16.23
C GLU A 30 4.30 -5.51 14.84
N VAL A 31 3.87 -4.33 14.39
CA VAL A 31 4.05 -3.86 13.00
C VAL A 31 4.73 -2.49 12.90
N VAL A 32 4.98 -1.82 14.03
CA VAL A 32 5.70 -0.54 14.11
C VAL A 32 6.90 -0.69 15.04
N TRP A 33 8.08 -0.35 14.55
CA TRP A 33 9.33 -0.39 15.31
C TRP A 33 9.70 1.01 15.81
N ALA A 34 10.42 1.09 16.94
CA ALA A 34 10.97 2.35 17.43
C ALA A 34 12.04 2.97 16.49
N ASP A 35 12.61 2.15 15.58
CA ASP A 35 13.60 2.59 14.61
C ASP A 35 12.97 2.91 13.24
N THR A 36 13.06 4.18 12.82
CA THR A 36 12.53 4.65 11.54
C THR A 36 13.19 3.97 10.35
N LYS A 37 14.50 3.67 10.41
CA LYS A 37 15.21 3.00 9.32
C LYS A 37 14.61 1.61 9.08
N LYS A 38 14.46 0.81 10.14
CA LYS A 38 13.83 -0.51 10.10
C LYS A 38 12.41 -0.46 9.56
N ASN A 39 11.58 0.49 10.01
CA ASN A 39 10.23 0.65 9.45
C ASN A 39 10.27 0.90 7.94
N LEU A 40 11.17 1.75 7.48
CA LEU A 40 11.31 2.09 6.08
C LEU A 40 11.84 0.92 5.23
N GLU A 41 12.78 0.14 5.75
CA GLU A 41 13.27 -1.10 5.12
C GLU A 41 12.15 -2.14 4.99
N LEU A 42 11.36 -2.34 6.05
CA LEU A 42 10.23 -3.26 6.03
C LEU A 42 9.15 -2.83 5.04
N ARG A 43 8.86 -1.52 4.94
CA ARG A 43 7.93 -1.00 3.94
C ARG A 43 8.45 -1.19 2.53
N ALA A 44 9.73 -0.89 2.25
CA ALA A 44 10.32 -1.13 0.94
C ALA A 44 10.24 -2.62 0.52
N ALA A 45 10.53 -3.54 1.45
CA ALA A 45 10.41 -4.97 1.21
C ALA A 45 8.94 -5.40 0.97
N ALA A 46 8.00 -4.85 1.75
CA ALA A 46 6.58 -5.11 1.59
C ALA A 46 6.06 -4.67 0.21
N GLU A 47 6.45 -3.48 -0.27
CA GLU A 47 6.06 -3.01 -1.62
C GLU A 47 6.62 -3.91 -2.72
N HIS A 48 7.85 -4.41 -2.57
CA HIS A 48 8.43 -5.33 -3.53
C HIS A 48 7.66 -6.66 -3.60
N GLY A 49 7.33 -7.23 -2.44
CA GLY A 49 6.50 -8.44 -2.36
C GLY A 49 5.08 -8.23 -2.91
N ALA A 50 4.46 -7.10 -2.59
CA ALA A 50 3.13 -6.75 -3.08
C ALA A 50 3.12 -6.56 -4.60
N CYS A 51 4.15 -5.90 -5.16
CA CYS A 51 4.32 -5.76 -6.60
C CYS A 51 4.42 -7.12 -7.30
N ALA A 52 5.23 -8.04 -6.78
CA ALA A 52 5.36 -9.39 -7.33
C ALA A 52 4.03 -10.17 -7.28
N GLY A 53 3.39 -10.22 -6.10
CA GLY A 53 2.13 -10.94 -5.92
C GLY A 53 0.98 -10.36 -6.77
N LYS A 54 0.89 -9.04 -6.91
CA LYS A 54 -0.11 -8.39 -7.77
C LYS A 54 0.15 -8.70 -9.25
N LYS A 55 1.40 -8.74 -9.70
CA LYS A 55 1.74 -9.13 -11.07
C LYS A 55 1.32 -10.57 -11.39
N GLU A 56 1.58 -11.49 -10.47
CA GLU A 56 1.17 -12.89 -10.58
C GLU A 56 -0.36 -13.00 -10.62
N LEU A 57 -1.06 -12.31 -9.71
CA LEU A 57 -2.51 -12.30 -9.65
C LEU A 57 -3.14 -11.70 -10.91
N ALA A 58 -2.61 -10.59 -11.42
CA ALA A 58 -3.08 -10.00 -12.66
C ALA A 58 -2.89 -10.98 -13.83
N THR A 59 -1.72 -11.63 -13.93
CA THR A 59 -1.45 -12.62 -14.97
C THR A 59 -2.45 -13.78 -14.93
N LEU A 60 -2.74 -14.31 -13.73
CA LEU A 60 -3.74 -15.36 -13.54
C LEU A 60 -5.16 -14.87 -13.91
N ALA A 61 -5.54 -13.67 -13.49
CA ALA A 61 -6.83 -13.08 -13.85
C ALA A 61 -6.99 -12.97 -15.37
N LYS A 62 -5.92 -12.60 -16.09
CA LYS A 62 -5.95 -12.57 -17.56
C LYS A 62 -6.12 -13.95 -18.18
N GLN A 63 -5.43 -14.96 -17.65
CA GLN A 63 -5.57 -16.36 -18.11
C GLN A 63 -6.99 -16.90 -17.90
N LEU A 64 -7.69 -16.42 -16.86
CA LEU A 64 -9.07 -16.78 -16.55
C LEU A 64 -10.12 -15.88 -17.24
N ASN A 65 -9.69 -14.96 -18.13
CA ASN A 65 -10.55 -13.98 -18.80
C ASN A 65 -11.32 -13.05 -17.84
N LEU A 66 -10.74 -12.74 -16.68
CA LEU A 66 -11.28 -11.82 -15.67
C LEU A 66 -10.68 -10.43 -15.85
N ASP A 67 -10.99 -9.78 -16.98
CA ASP A 67 -10.30 -8.56 -17.43
C ASP A 67 -10.42 -7.39 -16.43
N ALA A 68 -11.58 -7.18 -15.80
CA ALA A 68 -11.76 -6.11 -14.81
C ALA A 68 -10.85 -6.28 -13.57
N ILE A 69 -10.61 -7.53 -13.17
CA ILE A 69 -9.71 -7.86 -12.06
C ILE A 69 -8.26 -7.68 -12.54
N HIS A 70 -7.92 -8.18 -13.72
CA HIS A 70 -6.59 -8.00 -14.32
C HIS A 70 -6.22 -6.50 -14.35
N ASP A 71 -7.06 -5.66 -14.94
CA ASP A 71 -6.75 -4.25 -15.16
C ASP A 71 -6.57 -3.51 -13.84
N THR A 72 -7.48 -3.77 -12.88
CA THR A 72 -7.40 -3.16 -11.54
C THR A 72 -6.13 -3.56 -10.81
N VAL A 73 -5.83 -4.87 -10.75
CA VAL A 73 -4.66 -5.38 -10.03
C VAL A 73 -3.36 -5.00 -10.74
N HIS A 74 -3.37 -4.91 -12.06
CA HIS A 74 -2.22 -4.47 -12.85
C HIS A 74 -1.87 -3.00 -12.60
N GLU A 75 -2.86 -2.12 -12.51
CA GLU A 75 -2.61 -0.72 -12.11
C GLU A 75 -2.09 -0.64 -10.67
N MET A 76 -2.68 -1.38 -9.73
CA MET A 76 -2.16 -1.47 -8.36
C MET A 76 -0.71 -1.96 -8.31
N CYS A 77 -0.30 -2.88 -9.21
CA CYS A 77 1.09 -3.34 -9.31
C CYS A 77 2.06 -2.22 -9.68
N LYS A 78 1.66 -1.28 -10.55
CA LYS A 78 2.47 -0.11 -10.91
C LYS A 78 2.61 0.86 -9.75
N ASP A 79 1.56 1.02 -8.96
CA ASP A 79 1.60 1.82 -7.75
C ASP A 79 2.60 1.27 -6.73
N GLU A 80 2.61 -0.04 -6.48
CA GLU A 80 3.58 -0.62 -5.54
C GLU A 80 5.02 -0.51 -6.05
N ALA A 81 5.24 -0.61 -7.38
CA ALA A 81 6.55 -0.33 -7.95
C ALA A 81 6.99 1.14 -7.69
N ARG A 82 6.07 2.10 -7.86
CA ARG A 82 6.31 3.51 -7.56
C ARG A 82 6.57 3.75 -6.06
N HIS A 83 5.81 3.11 -5.18
CA HIS A 83 6.00 3.17 -3.73
C HIS A 83 7.34 2.59 -3.30
N GLY A 84 7.70 1.41 -3.82
CA GLY A 84 9.00 0.77 -3.57
C GLY A 84 10.19 1.66 -3.98
N CYS A 85 10.12 2.28 -5.17
CA CYS A 85 11.10 3.27 -5.61
C CYS A 85 11.17 4.48 -4.67
N GLY A 86 10.02 4.96 -4.20
CA GLY A 86 9.94 6.05 -3.22
C GLY A 86 10.66 5.71 -1.91
N PHE A 87 10.37 4.54 -1.33
CA PHE A 87 11.03 4.10 -0.10
C PHE A 87 12.53 3.85 -0.28
N ALA A 88 12.95 3.26 -1.40
CA ALA A 88 14.36 3.07 -1.73
C ALA A 88 15.10 4.42 -1.82
N GLY A 89 14.47 5.44 -2.41
CA GLY A 89 15.02 6.80 -2.47
C GLY A 89 15.19 7.43 -1.09
N LEU A 90 14.21 7.26 -0.20
CA LEU A 90 14.28 7.73 1.19
C LEU A 90 15.37 7.01 1.99
N LEU A 91 15.49 5.68 1.87
CA LEU A 91 16.55 4.90 2.52
C LEU A 91 17.93 5.41 2.10
N LYS A 92 18.14 5.58 0.80
CA LYS A 92 19.39 6.10 0.25
C LYS A 92 19.70 7.51 0.73
N ARG A 93 18.69 8.37 0.89
CA ARG A 93 18.89 9.77 1.28
C ARG A 93 19.26 9.93 2.75
N TYR A 94 18.68 9.13 3.64
CA TYR A 94 18.77 9.36 5.09
C TYR A 94 19.58 8.31 5.86
N PHE A 95 19.85 7.14 5.27
CA PHE A 95 20.39 5.98 6.01
C PHE A 95 21.48 5.17 5.27
N ALA A 96 21.99 5.69 4.14
CA ALA A 96 23.09 5.12 3.37
C ALA A 96 24.42 5.83 3.63
#